data_AF-A0A7C3BE85-F1
#
_entry.id   AF-A0A7C3BE85-F1
#
_cell.length_a   1.000
_cell.length_b   1.000
_cell.length_c   1.000
_cell.angle_alpha   90.00
_cell.angle_beta   90.00
_cell.angle_gamma   90.00
#
_symmetry.space_group_name_H-M   'P 1'
#
loop_
_entity.id
_entity.type
_entity.pdbx_description
1 polymer ?
#
loop_
_entity_poly.entity_id
_entity_poly.type
_entity_poly.pdbx_seq_one_letter_code
_entity_poly.pdbx_strand_id
1 'polypeptide(L)'
;MISFTIQLPRLSETQRFQLEEALLKAPRVDAFSMDEDTGRFAITTAEDALRDMVAALYGWASGYAGMLLQTAVACGDRETMVLGKHSPNDIIHYLAACQ
;
A
#
# COMPACT_ATOMS: atom_id res chain seq x y z
N MET A 1 -9.39 14.10 0.07
CA MET A 1 -8.79 13.12 -0.87
C MET A 1 -7.59 12.55 -0.15
N ILE A 2 -7.50 11.23 0.00
CA ILE A 2 -6.40 10.61 0.75
C ILE A 2 -5.29 10.31 -0.24
N SER A 3 -4.09 10.83 0.01
CA SER A 3 -2.90 10.52 -0.78
C SER A 3 -1.78 10.00 0.12
N PHE A 4 -1.18 8.91 -0.30
CA PHE A 4 -0.09 8.27 0.41
C PHE A 4 0.85 7.60 -0.58
N THR A 5 2.05 7.31 -0.12
CA THR A 5 3.05 6.54 -0.86
C THR A 5 3.26 5.20 -0.19
N ILE A 6 3.60 4.20 -0.99
CA ILE A 6 4.06 2.90 -0.56
C ILE A 6 5.53 2.81 -0.96
N GLN A 7 6.41 2.68 0.02
CA GLN A 7 7.80 2.34 -0.18
C GLN A 7 7.91 0.83 -0.35
N LEU A 8 8.49 0.41 -1.47
CA LEU A 8 8.64 -0.98 -1.85
C LEU A 8 10.14 -1.32 -1.89
N PRO A 9 10.54 -2.54 -1.50
CA PRO A 9 11.89 -3.00 -1.82
C PRO A 9 12.02 -3.17 -3.34
N ARG A 10 13.24 -3.40 -3.81
CA ARG A 10 13.48 -3.67 -5.23
C ARG A 10 12.73 -4.93 -5.66
N LEU A 11 11.68 -4.74 -6.45
CA LEU A 11 10.85 -5.82 -6.98
C LEU A 11 11.42 -6.33 -8.30
N SER A 12 11.29 -7.64 -8.55
CA SER A 12 11.41 -8.18 -9.90
C SER A 12 10.24 -7.70 -10.77
N GLU A 13 10.38 -7.77 -12.10
CA GLU A 13 9.31 -7.41 -13.03
C GLU A 13 8.02 -8.22 -12.78
N THR A 14 8.16 -9.51 -12.47
CA THR A 14 7.02 -10.37 -12.11
C THR A 14 6.36 -9.95 -10.81
N GLN A 15 7.14 -9.65 -9.76
CA GLN A 15 6.61 -9.20 -8.47
C GLN A 15 5.90 -7.86 -8.60
N ARG A 16 6.47 -6.95 -9.41
CA ARG A 16 5.88 -5.67 -9.74
C ARG A 16 4.53 -5.88 -10.41
N PHE A 17 4.47 -6.64 -11.51
CA PHE A 17 3.23 -6.94 -12.21
C PHE A 17 2.16 -7.57 -11.29
N GLN A 18 2.55 -8.51 -10.43
CA GLN A 18 1.63 -9.15 -9.47
C GLN A 18 1.09 -8.16 -8.42
N LEU A 19 1.91 -7.20 -7.99
CA LEU A 19 1.49 -6.13 -7.10
C LEU A 19 0.52 -5.18 -7.79
N GLU A 20 0.82 -4.75 -9.03
CA GLU A 20 -0.08 -3.91 -9.83
C GLU A 20 -1.43 -4.59 -10.01
N GLU A 21 -1.42 -5.87 -10.39
CA GLU A 21 -2.64 -6.64 -10.59
C GLU A 21 -3.44 -6.77 -9.29
N ALA A 22 -2.79 -7.01 -8.15
CA ALA A 22 -3.46 -7.09 -6.85
C ALA A 22 -4.12 -5.77 -6.46
N LEU A 23 -3.46 -4.64 -6.73
CA LEU A 23 -3.94 -3.31 -6.35
C LEU A 23 -4.96 -2.73 -7.32
N LEU A 24 -4.86 -3.02 -8.62
CA LEU A 24 -5.89 -2.66 -9.62
C LEU A 24 -7.19 -3.44 -9.41
N LYS A 25 -7.10 -4.66 -8.85
CA LYS A 25 -8.28 -5.44 -8.45
C LYS A 25 -8.91 -4.94 -7.15
N ALA A 26 -8.22 -4.12 -6.36
CA ALA A 26 -8.82 -3.47 -5.19
C ALA A 26 -9.82 -2.42 -5.66
N PRO A 27 -11.13 -2.57 -5.35
CA PRO A 27 -12.14 -1.64 -5.82
C PRO A 27 -11.87 -0.23 -5.26
N ARG A 28 -12.09 0.80 -6.09
CA ARG A 28 -12.06 2.24 -5.71
C ARG A 28 -10.68 2.88 -5.51
N VAL A 29 -9.63 2.34 -6.13
CA VAL A 29 -8.36 3.07 -6.31
C VAL A 29 -8.49 3.99 -7.53
N ASP A 30 -8.48 5.32 -7.31
CA ASP A 30 -8.75 6.30 -8.37
C ASP A 30 -7.53 6.59 -9.24
N ALA A 31 -6.32 6.51 -8.65
CA ALA A 31 -5.07 6.58 -9.39
C ALA A 31 -3.98 5.77 -8.69
N PHE A 32 -3.21 5.06 -9.51
CA PHE A 32 -2.03 4.30 -9.11
C PHE A 32 -0.90 4.57 -10.09
N SER A 33 0.27 4.89 -9.57
CA SER A 33 1.51 5.07 -10.33
C SER A 33 2.64 4.43 -9.54
N MET A 34 3.52 3.69 -10.21
CA MET A 34 4.64 3.03 -9.54
C MET A 34 5.94 3.31 -10.28
N ASP A 35 6.88 3.83 -9.52
CA ASP A 35 8.28 4.01 -9.90
C ASP A 35 9.11 2.80 -9.39
N GLU A 36 10.43 2.81 -9.58
CA GLU A 36 11.25 1.62 -9.31
C GLU A 36 11.14 1.04 -7.89
N ASP A 37 10.98 1.93 -6.90
CA ASP A 37 10.95 1.65 -5.47
C ASP A 37 9.73 2.27 -4.73
N THR A 38 8.87 3.00 -5.44
CA THR A 38 7.80 3.80 -4.83
C THR A 38 6.48 3.67 -5.60
N GLY A 39 5.41 3.25 -4.92
CA GLY A 39 4.04 3.34 -5.41
C GLY A 39 3.33 4.57 -4.85
N ARG A 40 2.61 5.33 -5.68
CA ARG A 40 1.77 6.46 -5.26
C ARG A 40 0.30 6.13 -5.48
N PHE A 41 -0.52 6.46 -4.48
CA PHE A 41 -1.94 6.16 -4.48
C PHE A 41 -2.76 7.41 -4.17
N ALA A 42 -3.90 7.49 -4.83
CA ALA A 42 -4.95 8.44 -4.54
C ALA A 42 -6.30 7.73 -4.41
N ILE A 43 -6.98 7.95 -3.28
CA ILE A 43 -8.27 7.36 -2.98
C ILE A 43 -9.24 8.46 -2.53
N THR A 44 -10.39 8.53 -3.20
CA THR A 44 -11.39 9.59 -3.03
C THR A 44 -12.57 9.17 -2.16
N THR A 45 -12.81 7.87 -1.96
CA THR A 45 -13.99 7.35 -1.23
C THR A 45 -13.67 6.32 -0.13
N ALA A 46 -14.23 6.58 1.07
CA ALA A 46 -14.47 5.74 2.27
C ALA A 46 -13.38 4.79 2.81
N GLU A 47 -13.40 4.60 4.14
CA GLU A 47 -12.54 3.67 4.90
C GLU A 47 -12.51 2.24 4.31
N ASP A 48 -13.60 1.80 3.66
CA ASP A 48 -13.67 0.51 2.99
C ASP A 48 -12.67 0.35 1.83
N ALA A 49 -12.41 1.40 1.05
CA ALA A 49 -11.40 1.33 -0.01
C ALA A 49 -9.98 1.21 0.55
N LEU A 50 -9.72 1.87 1.70
CA LEU A 50 -8.47 1.67 2.43
C LEU A 50 -8.36 0.24 2.97
N ARG A 51 -9.45 -0.32 3.51
CA ARG A 51 -9.49 -1.70 3.98
C ARG A 51 -9.15 -2.69 2.88
N ASP A 52 -9.78 -2.56 1.72
CA ASP A 52 -9.56 -3.45 0.57
C ASP A 52 -8.13 -3.32 0.02
N MET A 53 -7.61 -2.10 -0.09
CA MET A 53 -6.25 -1.85 -0.56
C MET A 53 -5.20 -2.38 0.43
N VAL A 54 -5.36 -2.12 1.73
CA VAL A 54 -4.45 -2.64 2.76
C VAL A 54 -4.52 -4.17 2.79
N ALA A 55 -5.70 -4.77 2.68
CA ALA A 55 -5.84 -6.23 2.62
C ALA A 55 -5.12 -6.82 1.39
N ALA A 56 -5.25 -6.20 0.21
CA ALA A 56 -4.54 -6.61 -1.00
C ALA A 56 -3.02 -6.52 -0.83
N LEU A 57 -2.53 -5.43 -0.22
CA LEU A 57 -1.12 -5.19 0.02
C LEU A 57 -0.52 -6.22 1.00
N TYR A 58 -1.19 -6.50 2.11
CA TYR A 58 -0.77 -7.55 3.06
C TYR A 58 -0.85 -8.93 2.42
N GLY A 59 -1.90 -9.22 1.66
CA GLY A 59 -2.07 -10.48 0.95
C GLY A 59 -0.90 -10.74 0.00
N TRP A 60 -0.58 -9.77 -0.86
CA TRP A 60 0.57 -9.84 -1.75
C TRP A 60 1.88 -10.01 -0.98
N ALA A 61 2.16 -9.14 0.01
CA ALA A 61 3.43 -9.17 0.74
C ALA A 61 3.62 -10.46 1.55
N SER A 62 2.54 -11.06 2.05
CA SER A 62 2.61 -12.35 2.76
C SER A 62 3.01 -13.52 1.86
N GLY A 63 2.82 -13.39 0.54
CA GLY A 63 3.22 -14.39 -0.46
C GLY A 63 4.72 -14.44 -0.73
N TYR A 64 5.50 -13.47 -0.23
CA TYR A 64 6.96 -13.41 -0.46
C TYR A 64 7.74 -13.28 0.85
N ALA A 65 8.83 -14.04 0.95
CA ALA A 65 9.67 -14.05 2.15
C ALA A 65 10.23 -12.65 2.47
N GLY A 66 9.94 -12.16 3.67
CA GLY A 66 10.48 -10.90 4.20
C GLY A 66 9.87 -9.63 3.62
N MET A 67 8.85 -9.71 2.76
CA MET A 67 8.30 -8.54 2.07
C MET A 67 7.52 -7.62 3.02
N LEU A 68 6.76 -8.19 3.96
CA LEU A 68 6.05 -7.42 4.99
C LEU A 68 6.98 -6.48 5.79
N LEU A 69 8.21 -6.89 6.07
CA LEU A 69 9.17 -6.08 6.85
C LEU A 69 9.90 -5.03 6.01
N GLN A 70 9.76 -5.07 4.69
CA GLN A 70 10.44 -4.19 3.75
C GLN A 70 9.49 -3.23 3.04
N THR A 71 8.18 -3.52 3.05
CA THR A 71 7.15 -2.62 2.53
C THR A 71 6.68 -1.68 3.64
N ALA A 72 6.63 -0.39 3.34
CA ALA A 72 6.15 0.63 4.25
C ALA A 72 5.19 1.59 3.56
N VAL A 73 4.30 2.22 4.32
CA VAL A 73 3.41 3.27 3.83
C VAL A 73 3.81 4.61 4.45
N ALA A 74 3.81 5.66 3.66
CA ALA A 74 4.16 7.02 4.08
C ALA A 74 3.06 8.01 3.68
N CYS A 75 2.93 9.05 4.47
CA CYS A 75 1.85 10.02 4.38
C CYS A 75 2.40 11.43 4.53
N GLY A 76 2.79 12.05 3.40
CA GLY A 76 3.49 13.33 3.40
C GLY A 76 4.73 13.28 4.30
N ASP A 77 4.81 14.20 5.26
CA ASP A 77 5.93 14.32 6.21
C ASP A 77 5.75 13.49 7.50
N ARG A 78 4.72 12.64 7.58
CA ARG A 78 4.51 11.76 8.75
C ARG A 78 5.49 10.59 8.76
N GLU A 79 5.69 10.04 9.96
CA GLU A 79 6.46 8.81 10.15
C GLU A 79 5.90 7.67 9.29
N THR A 80 6.81 6.94 8.63
CA THR A 80 6.51 5.78 7.80
C THR A 80 6.10 4.58 8.64
N MET A 81 5.04 3.86 8.25
CA MET A 81 4.64 2.62 8.92
C MET A 81 4.99 1.39 8.09
N VAL A 82 5.80 0.50 8.67
CA VAL A 82 6.20 -0.78 8.04
C VAL A 82 5.12 -1.84 8.25
N LEU A 83 4.66 -2.49 7.19
CA LEU A 83 3.53 -3.43 7.26
C LEU A 83 3.75 -4.54 8.30
N GLY A 84 4.92 -5.17 8.31
CA GLY A 84 5.25 -6.28 9.21
C GLY A 84 5.45 -5.87 10.67
N LYS A 85 5.39 -4.57 11.00
CA LYS A 85 5.49 -4.06 12.37
C LYS A 85 4.14 -3.62 12.97
N HIS A 86 3.09 -3.56 12.15
CA HIS A 86 1.79 -3.02 12.53
C HIS A 86 0.66 -3.95 12.08
N SER A 87 -0.50 -3.87 12.74
CA SER A 87 -1.68 -4.58 12.26
C SER A 87 -2.27 -3.88 11.03
N PRO A 88 -3.00 -4.60 10.14
CA PRO A 88 -3.70 -3.97 9.03
C PRO A 88 -4.61 -2.82 9.46
N ASN A 89 -5.29 -2.94 10.61
CA ASN A 89 -6.15 -1.88 11.15
C ASN A 89 -5.35 -0.63 11.56
N ASP A 90 -4.16 -0.79 12.14
CA ASP A 90 -3.32 0.36 12.49
C ASP A 90 -2.88 1.12 11.22
N ILE A 91 -2.54 0.38 10.15
CA ILE A 91 -2.20 0.96 8.84
C ILE A 91 -3.41 1.69 8.25
N ILE A 92 -4.61 1.10 8.29
CA ILE A 92 -5.83 1.73 7.80
C ILE A 92 -6.11 3.03 8.56
N HIS A 93 -6.02 3.02 9.90
CA HIS A 93 -6.24 4.21 10.71
C HIS A 93 -5.23 5.31 10.43
N TYR A 94 -3.95 4.94 10.27
CA TYR A 94 -2.90 5.88 9.87
C TYR A 94 -3.18 6.52 8.52
N LEU A 95 -3.52 5.71 7.51
CA LEU A 95 -3.84 6.18 6.15
C LEU A 95 -5.13 7.00 6.12
N ALA A 96 -6.14 6.65 6.92
CA ALA A 96 -7.37 7.42 7.04
C ALA A 96 -7.11 8.85 7.55
N ALA A 97 -6.06 9.03 8.35
CA ALA A 97 -5.64 10.33 8.86
C ALA A 97 -4.77 11.14 7.88
N CYS A 98 -4.54 10.65 6.65
CA CYS A 98 -3.75 11.30 5.58
C CYS A 98 -4.53 12.28 4.71
N GLN A 99 -5.62 12.83 5.25
CA GLN A 99 -6.47 13.83 4.58
C GLN A 99 -5.88 15.23 4.66
#